data_AF-A0A660V163-F1
#
_entry.id   AF-A0A660V163-F1
#
_cell.length_a   1.000
_cell.length_b   1.000
_cell.length_c   1.000
_cell.angle_alpha   90.00
_cell.angle_beta   90.00
_cell.angle_gamma   90.00
#
_symmetry.space_group_name_H-M   'P 1'
#
loop_
_entity.id
_entity.type
_entity.pdbx_description
1 polymer ?
#
loop_
_entity_poly.entity_id
_entity_poly.type
_entity_poly.pdbx_seq_one_letter_code
_entity_poly.pdbx_strand_id
1 'polypeptide(L)'
;MDYSNILKRIETALAAATEVLKDFTSGKIQSTLKKGGDPVTEADLILDKVLKKELLRDTEGWLSEETKDDFSRLKKECVWIVDPIDGTREFIEGIPEWCISIAYVVNGRPEAAGICNLATHQTFLGTRDNGVTLNGQP
;
A
#
# COMPACT_ATOMS: atom_id res chain seq x y z
N MET A 1 -0.58 -20.93 9.45
CA MET A 1 0.64 -20.13 9.70
C MET A 1 0.18 -18.87 10.41
N ASP A 2 0.84 -18.44 11.47
CA ASP A 2 0.42 -17.21 12.18
C ASP A 2 0.98 -15.98 11.45
N TYR A 3 0.08 -15.18 10.87
CA TYR A 3 0.42 -13.95 10.14
C TYR A 3 0.25 -12.68 10.99
N SER A 4 0.09 -12.81 12.32
CA SER A 4 -0.04 -11.66 13.23
C SER A 4 1.14 -10.68 13.14
N ASN A 5 2.36 -11.19 12.95
CA ASN A 5 3.54 -10.33 12.71
C ASN A 5 3.47 -9.58 11.37
N ILE A 6 2.85 -10.18 10.35
CA ILE A 6 2.65 -9.52 9.05
C ILE A 6 1.62 -8.40 9.17
N LEU A 7 0.51 -8.61 9.88
CA LEU A 7 -0.44 -7.54 10.17
C LEU A 7 0.23 -6.37 10.89
N LYS A 8 1.05 -6.64 11.89
CA LYS A 8 1.79 -5.59 12.61
C LYS A 8 2.74 -4.79 11.70
N ARG A 9 3.37 -5.45 10.72
CA ARG A 9 4.19 -4.77 9.70
C ARG A 9 3.34 -3.88 8.80
N ILE A 10 2.16 -4.34 8.40
CA ILE A 10 1.20 -3.54 7.62
C ILE A 10 0.77 -2.32 8.43
N GLU A 11 0.37 -2.49 9.69
CA GLU A 11 0.00 -1.38 10.59
C GLU A 11 1.12 -0.34 10.72
N THR A 12 2.35 -0.81 10.90
CA THR A 12 3.54 0.07 11.01
C THR A 12 3.76 0.86 9.71
N ALA A 13 3.64 0.20 8.56
CA ALA A 13 3.77 0.84 7.25
C ALA A 13 2.67 1.88 7.00
N LEU A 14 1.42 1.57 7.37
CA LEU A 14 0.29 2.49 7.26
C LEU A 14 0.44 3.72 8.17
N ALA A 15 0.96 3.52 9.39
CA ALA A 15 1.28 4.64 10.28
C ALA A 15 2.36 5.55 9.67
N ALA A 16 3.43 4.98 9.11
CA ALA A 16 4.48 5.75 8.45
C ALA A 16 3.96 6.50 7.20
N ALA A 17 3.09 5.87 6.42
CA ALA A 17 2.43 6.51 5.28
C ALA A 17 1.55 7.69 5.71
N THR A 18 0.81 7.54 6.81
CA THR A 18 -0.01 8.60 7.39
C THR A 18 0.82 9.82 7.77
N GLU A 19 1.99 9.62 8.40
CA GLU A 19 2.88 10.72 8.79
C GLU A 19 3.37 11.51 7.60
N VAL A 20 3.77 10.83 6.53
CA VAL A 20 4.28 11.46 5.31
C VAL A 20 3.18 12.20 4.56
N LEU A 21 1.97 11.68 4.55
CA LEU A 21 0.84 12.30 3.87
C LEU A 21 0.32 13.57 4.53
N LYS A 22 0.71 13.88 5.79
CA LYS A 22 0.37 15.16 6.44
C LYS A 22 0.90 16.37 5.67
N ASP A 23 2.00 16.20 4.94
CA ASP A 23 2.61 17.25 4.13
C ASP A 23 1.88 17.46 2.80
N PHE A 24 0.92 16.59 2.46
CA PHE A 24 0.18 16.61 1.22
C PHE A 24 -1.28 16.99 1.49
N THR A 25 -1.74 18.06 0.84
CA THR A 25 -3.17 18.41 0.85
C THR A 25 -3.80 17.89 -0.44
N SER A 26 -4.63 16.85 -0.33
CA SER A 26 -5.48 16.38 -1.43
C SER A 26 -6.25 17.56 -2.05
N GLY A 27 -6.29 17.65 -3.39
CA GLY A 27 -6.80 18.83 -4.11
C GLY A 27 -5.78 19.94 -4.42
N LYS A 28 -4.53 19.86 -3.92
CA LYS A 28 -3.48 20.89 -4.15
C LYS A 28 -2.16 20.34 -4.70
N ILE A 29 -2.15 19.08 -5.15
CA ILE A 29 -0.92 18.39 -5.53
C ILE A 29 -0.74 18.43 -7.05
N GLN A 30 0.47 18.73 -7.50
CA GLN A 30 0.79 18.67 -8.91
C GLN A 30 0.96 17.21 -9.34
N SER A 31 0.31 16.86 -10.45
CA SER A 31 0.41 15.54 -11.07
C SER A 31 1.23 15.59 -12.35
N THR A 32 1.94 14.51 -12.64
CA THR A 32 2.52 14.23 -13.96
C THR A 32 1.82 13.03 -14.58
N LEU A 33 1.91 12.85 -15.89
CA LEU A 33 1.30 11.70 -16.57
C LEU A 33 2.35 10.60 -16.78
N LYS A 34 2.03 9.37 -16.37
CA LYS A 34 2.82 8.17 -16.69
C LYS A 34 2.72 7.84 -18.18
N LYS A 35 3.62 6.97 -18.64
CA LYS A 35 3.49 6.30 -19.95
C LYS A 35 2.26 5.39 -19.93
N GLY A 36 1.15 5.90 -20.44
CA GLY A 36 -0.16 5.23 -20.37
C GLY A 36 -1.31 6.22 -20.22
N GLY A 37 -1.04 7.44 -19.74
CA GLY A 37 -2.04 8.48 -19.53
C GLY A 37 -2.59 8.53 -18.10
N ASP A 38 -2.14 7.65 -17.22
CA ASP A 38 -2.52 7.67 -15.80
C ASP A 38 -1.71 8.71 -15.04
N PRO A 39 -2.34 9.48 -14.14
CA PRO A 39 -1.63 10.47 -13.35
C PRO A 39 -0.76 9.80 -12.28
N VAL A 40 0.33 10.46 -11.93
CA VAL A 40 1.18 10.15 -10.78
C VAL A 40 1.56 11.43 -10.08
N THR A 41 1.55 11.42 -8.76
CA THR A 41 1.93 12.55 -7.93
C THR A 41 3.24 12.28 -7.21
N GLU A 42 3.81 13.33 -6.62
CA GLU A 42 4.95 13.19 -5.71
C GLU A 42 4.60 12.32 -4.49
N ALA A 43 3.32 12.32 -4.06
CA ALA A 43 2.87 11.52 -2.94
C ALA A 43 2.97 10.01 -3.24
N ASP A 44 2.59 9.57 -4.44
CA ASP A 44 2.71 8.17 -4.88
C ASP A 44 4.17 7.67 -4.74
N LEU A 45 5.12 8.46 -5.23
CA LEU A 45 6.55 8.12 -5.22
C LEU A 45 7.15 8.08 -3.81
N ILE A 46 6.70 8.97 -2.92
CA ILE A 46 7.18 8.99 -1.53
C ILE A 46 6.55 7.85 -0.74
N LEU A 47 5.25 7.59 -0.92
CA LEU A 47 4.57 6.47 -0.30
C LEU A 47 5.19 5.14 -0.70
N ASP A 48 5.47 4.91 -2.00
CA ASP A 48 6.14 3.68 -2.45
C ASP A 48 7.45 3.45 -1.69
N LYS A 49 8.29 4.49 -1.55
CA LYS A 49 9.57 4.39 -0.82
C LYS A 49 9.38 4.07 0.66
N VAL A 50 8.41 4.71 1.30
CA VAL A 50 8.13 4.55 2.73
C VAL A 50 7.56 3.16 3.00
N LEU A 51 6.55 2.75 2.25
CA LEU A 51 5.95 1.42 2.33
C LEU A 51 7.00 0.34 2.08
N LYS A 52 7.82 0.49 1.04
CA LYS A 52 8.91 -0.45 0.74
C LYS A 52 9.92 -0.55 1.87
N LYS A 53 10.30 0.56 2.49
CA LYS A 53 11.23 0.58 3.63
C LYS A 53 10.66 -0.15 4.84
N GLU A 54 9.41 0.10 5.18
CA GLU A 54 8.78 -0.50 6.37
C GLU A 54 8.45 -1.99 6.16
N LEU A 55 7.99 -2.33 4.95
CA LEU A 55 7.56 -3.68 4.60
C LEU A 55 8.72 -4.59 4.19
N LEU A 56 9.52 -4.24 3.19
CA LEU A 56 10.39 -5.22 2.52
C LEU A 56 11.53 -5.74 3.42
N ARG A 57 11.82 -7.05 3.33
CA ARG A 57 13.00 -7.70 3.91
C ARG A 57 13.78 -8.41 2.81
N ASP A 58 15.08 -8.70 3.04
CA ASP A 58 15.99 -9.25 2.01
C ASP A 58 15.50 -10.56 1.35
N THR A 59 14.76 -11.38 2.08
CA THR A 59 14.22 -12.67 1.61
C THR A 59 12.90 -12.53 0.86
N GLU A 60 12.33 -11.34 0.75
CA GLU A 60 11.00 -11.10 0.19
C GLU A 60 11.09 -10.37 -1.16
N GLY A 61 10.01 -10.43 -1.93
CA GLY A 61 9.83 -9.71 -3.18
C GLY A 61 8.99 -8.45 -3.00
N TRP A 62 9.13 -7.53 -3.94
CA TRP A 62 8.35 -6.29 -4.01
C TRP A 62 7.77 -6.14 -5.40
N LEU A 63 6.48 -5.82 -5.47
CA LEU A 63 5.77 -5.44 -6.68
C LEU A 63 4.90 -4.23 -6.33
N SER A 64 5.10 -3.11 -7.02
CA SER A 64 4.33 -1.88 -6.81
C SER A 64 4.15 -1.16 -8.12
N GLU A 65 3.05 -0.41 -8.26
CA GLU A 65 2.76 0.39 -9.44
C GLU A 65 3.87 1.43 -9.72
N GLU A 66 4.50 1.96 -8.67
CA GLU A 66 5.52 3.02 -8.78
C GLU A 66 6.96 2.50 -8.83
N THR A 67 7.17 1.21 -8.60
CA THR A 67 8.50 0.59 -8.71
C THR A 67 8.61 -0.11 -10.07
N LYS A 68 9.68 0.21 -10.83
CA LYS A 68 9.98 -0.53 -12.06
C LYS A 68 10.12 -2.02 -11.78
N ASP A 69 9.36 -2.79 -12.54
CA ASP A 69 9.30 -4.22 -12.38
C ASP A 69 10.49 -4.95 -13.03
N ASP A 70 11.27 -5.71 -12.25
CA ASP A 70 12.55 -6.30 -12.66
C ASP A 70 12.60 -7.84 -12.64
N PHE A 71 11.47 -8.49 -12.34
CA PHE A 71 11.31 -9.95 -12.25
C PHE A 71 12.12 -10.65 -11.16
N SER A 72 12.83 -9.90 -10.31
CA SER A 72 13.51 -10.47 -9.14
C SER A 72 12.53 -11.11 -8.15
N ARG A 73 11.34 -10.51 -7.99
CA ARG A 73 10.29 -11.01 -7.08
C ARG A 73 9.77 -12.40 -7.44
N LEU A 74 9.88 -12.84 -8.70
CA LEU A 74 9.45 -14.18 -9.13
C LEU A 74 10.32 -15.31 -8.54
N LYS A 75 11.48 -14.97 -7.97
CA LYS A 75 12.39 -15.90 -7.30
C LYS A 75 12.18 -15.94 -5.78
N LYS A 76 11.15 -15.27 -5.27
CA LYS A 76 10.87 -15.13 -3.83
C LYS A 76 9.58 -15.87 -3.51
N GLU A 77 9.57 -16.60 -2.39
CA GLU A 77 8.37 -17.29 -1.91
C GLU A 77 7.33 -16.28 -1.39
N CYS A 78 7.80 -15.23 -0.70
CA CYS A 78 6.98 -14.18 -0.15
C CYS A 78 7.14 -12.90 -0.97
N VAL A 79 6.04 -12.28 -1.38
CA VAL A 79 6.01 -11.06 -2.18
C VAL A 79 5.02 -10.07 -1.58
N TRP A 80 5.45 -8.82 -1.41
CA TRP A 80 4.58 -7.69 -1.16
C TRP A 80 4.07 -7.16 -2.49
N ILE A 81 2.75 -7.02 -2.60
CA ILE A 81 2.07 -6.34 -3.71
C ILE A 81 1.43 -5.09 -3.13
N VAL A 82 1.81 -3.93 -3.66
CA VAL A 82 1.43 -2.64 -3.07
C VAL A 82 0.95 -1.68 -4.15
N ASP A 83 -0.13 -0.99 -3.87
CA ASP A 83 -0.54 0.22 -4.56
C ASP A 83 -0.47 1.38 -3.56
N PRO A 84 0.49 2.32 -3.72
CA PRO A 84 0.63 3.43 -2.79
C PRO A 84 -0.60 4.35 -2.73
N ILE A 85 -1.27 4.58 -3.87
CA ILE A 85 -2.52 5.38 -3.95
C ILE A 85 -3.40 4.77 -5.05
N ASP A 86 -4.25 3.82 -4.66
CA ASP A 86 -5.35 3.36 -5.51
C ASP A 86 -6.44 4.44 -5.51
N GLY A 87 -6.75 4.98 -6.69
CA GLY A 87 -7.59 6.19 -6.85
C GLY A 87 -6.79 7.49 -6.94
N THR A 88 -5.67 7.51 -7.68
CA THR A 88 -4.82 8.71 -7.83
C THR A 88 -5.59 9.92 -8.37
N ARG A 89 -6.60 9.73 -9.23
CA ARG A 89 -7.43 10.83 -9.76
C ARG A 89 -8.26 11.47 -8.65
N GLU A 90 -8.94 10.64 -7.87
CA GLU A 90 -9.72 11.03 -6.71
C GLU A 90 -8.84 11.77 -5.70
N PHE A 91 -7.63 11.25 -5.46
CA PHE A 91 -6.63 11.90 -4.60
C PHE A 91 -6.22 13.30 -5.09
N ILE A 92 -6.03 13.47 -6.41
CA ILE A 92 -5.72 14.77 -7.03
C ILE A 92 -6.91 15.73 -6.92
N GLU A 93 -8.13 15.22 -7.12
CA GLU A 93 -9.36 16.01 -7.15
C GLU A 93 -9.89 16.38 -5.76
N GLY A 94 -9.33 15.80 -4.69
CA GLY A 94 -9.84 16.04 -3.33
C GLY A 94 -11.04 15.15 -2.96
N ILE A 95 -11.34 14.14 -3.77
CA ILE A 95 -12.44 13.19 -3.53
C ILE A 95 -11.95 12.14 -2.53
N PRO A 96 -12.66 11.88 -1.42
CA PRO A 96 -12.21 10.98 -0.35
C PRO A 96 -12.35 9.48 -0.70
N GLU A 97 -12.25 9.11 -1.97
CA GLU A 97 -12.43 7.75 -2.51
C GLU A 97 -11.11 7.23 -3.08
N TRP A 98 -10.08 7.19 -2.23
CA TRP A 98 -8.76 6.64 -2.54
C TRP A 98 -8.20 5.88 -1.33
N CYS A 99 -7.27 4.97 -1.55
CA CYS A 99 -6.69 4.19 -0.46
C CYS A 99 -5.27 3.72 -0.74
N ILE A 100 -4.57 3.33 0.34
CA ILE A 100 -3.33 2.58 0.28
C ILE A 100 -3.70 1.10 0.31
N SER A 101 -3.25 0.33 -0.67
CA SER A 101 -3.52 -1.12 -0.77
C SER A 101 -2.24 -1.93 -0.60
N ILE A 102 -2.25 -2.87 0.35
CA ILE A 102 -1.09 -3.71 0.68
C ILE A 102 -1.53 -5.17 0.77
N ALA A 103 -0.85 -6.06 0.06
CA ALA A 103 -1.04 -7.50 0.16
C ALA A 103 0.29 -8.24 0.39
N TYR A 104 0.25 -9.23 1.27
CA TYR A 104 1.33 -10.19 1.48
C TYR A 104 0.96 -11.53 0.85
N VAL A 105 1.73 -11.93 -0.14
CA VAL A 105 1.49 -13.13 -0.95
C VAL A 105 2.57 -14.15 -0.67
N VAL A 106 2.18 -15.39 -0.36
CA VAL A 106 3.09 -16.52 -0.14
C VAL A 106 2.80 -17.58 -1.19
N ASN A 107 3.81 -17.96 -1.98
CA ASN A 107 3.70 -18.95 -3.06
C ASN A 107 2.51 -18.68 -4.00
N GLY A 108 2.31 -17.41 -4.37
CA GLY A 108 1.22 -16.98 -5.25
C GLY A 108 -0.16 -16.88 -4.60
N ARG A 109 -0.28 -17.13 -3.28
CA ARG A 109 -1.54 -17.03 -2.53
C ARG A 109 -1.53 -15.82 -1.58
N PRO A 110 -2.54 -14.95 -1.58
CA PRO A 110 -2.68 -13.89 -0.58
C PRO A 110 -2.94 -14.48 0.80
N GLU A 111 -2.13 -14.09 1.79
CA GLU A 111 -2.21 -14.60 3.16
C GLU A 111 -2.55 -13.52 4.19
N ALA A 112 -2.14 -12.27 3.94
CA ALA A 112 -2.51 -11.10 4.74
C ALA A 112 -2.67 -9.86 3.85
N ALA A 113 -3.51 -8.92 4.25
CA ALA A 113 -3.72 -7.68 3.51
C ALA A 113 -4.14 -6.53 4.43
N GLY A 114 -3.93 -5.30 3.92
CA GLY A 114 -4.46 -4.08 4.49
C GLY A 114 -4.91 -3.10 3.42
N ILE A 115 -6.05 -2.46 3.66
CA ILE A 115 -6.56 -1.34 2.87
C ILE A 115 -6.77 -0.17 3.81
N CYS A 116 -6.21 0.99 3.50
CA CYS A 116 -6.33 2.17 4.34
C CYS A 116 -6.78 3.37 3.52
N ASN A 117 -8.01 3.83 3.75
CA ASN A 117 -8.47 5.13 3.29
C ASN A 117 -8.28 6.13 4.44
N LEU A 118 -7.26 6.98 4.29
CA LEU A 118 -6.91 7.98 5.30
C LEU A 118 -7.91 9.13 5.34
N ALA A 119 -8.57 9.44 4.22
CA ALA A 119 -9.57 10.50 4.14
C ALA A 119 -10.86 10.13 4.91
N THR A 120 -11.22 8.85 4.95
CA THR A 120 -12.41 8.36 5.68
C THR A 120 -12.08 7.75 7.04
N HIS A 121 -10.79 7.68 7.42
CA HIS A 121 -10.31 6.99 8.62
C HIS A 121 -10.76 5.52 8.69
N GLN A 122 -10.73 4.84 7.56
CA GLN A 122 -11.08 3.43 7.45
C GLN A 122 -9.84 2.60 7.16
N THR A 123 -9.53 1.69 8.07
CA THR A 123 -8.44 0.72 7.92
C THR A 123 -9.01 -0.68 8.03
N PHE A 124 -8.95 -1.40 6.92
CA PHE A 124 -9.29 -2.81 6.84
C PHE A 124 -8.01 -3.63 6.97
N LEU A 125 -7.98 -4.59 7.90
CA LEU A 125 -6.85 -5.49 8.10
C LEU A 125 -7.34 -6.91 8.24
N GLY A 126 -6.68 -7.85 7.58
CA GLY A 126 -7.11 -9.24 7.63
C GLY A 126 -6.06 -10.24 7.23
N THR A 127 -6.30 -11.48 7.64
CA THR A 127 -5.52 -12.65 7.22
C THR A 127 -6.47 -13.72 6.75
N ARG A 128 -5.98 -14.61 5.89
CA ARG A 128 -6.80 -15.65 5.26
C ARG A 128 -7.60 -16.50 6.28
N ASP A 129 -7.00 -16.78 7.44
CA ASP A 129 -7.57 -17.71 8.42
C ASP A 129 -8.23 -17.01 9.63
N ASN A 130 -8.16 -15.68 9.75
CA ASN A 130 -8.69 -14.94 10.91
C ASN A 130 -9.73 -13.85 10.56
N GLY A 131 -10.17 -13.79 9.30
CA GLY A 131 -11.13 -12.78 8.84
C GLY A 131 -10.51 -11.40 8.66
N VAL A 132 -11.38 -10.38 8.64
CA VAL A 132 -11.04 -8.97 8.43
C VAL A 132 -11.60 -8.15 9.58
N THR A 133 -10.90 -7.09 9.95
CA THR A 133 -11.38 -6.07 10.87
C THR A 133 -11.46 -4.73 10.15
N LEU A 134 -12.45 -3.89 10.52
CA LEU A 134 -12.52 -2.48 10.20
C LEU A 134 -12.19 -1.68 11.46
N ASN A 135 -11.10 -0.91 11.43
CA ASN A 135 -10.64 -0.11 12.57
C ASN A 135 -10.51 -0.95 13.87
N GLY A 136 -10.03 -2.19 13.73
CA GLY A 136 -9.85 -3.14 14.83
C GLY A 136 -11.14 -3.82 15.31
N GLN A 137 -12.29 -3.57 14.67
CA GLN A 137 -13.56 -4.24 14.97
C GLN A 137 -13.88 -5.30 13.89
N PRO A 138 -14.31 -6.52 14.26
CA PRO A 138 -14.73 -7.56 13.31
C PRO A 138 -15.94 -7.19 12.45
#